data_AF-A0A212APY5-F1
#
_entry.id   AF-A0A212APY5-F1
#
_cell.length_a   1.000
_cell.length_b   1.000
_cell.length_c   1.000
_cell.angle_alpha   90.00
_cell.angle_beta   90.00
_cell.angle_gamma   90.00
#
_symmetry.space_group_name_H-M   'P 1'
#
loop_
_entity.id
_entity.type
_entity.pdbx_description
1 polymer ?
#
loop_
_entity_poly.entity_id
_entity_poly.type
_entity_poly.pdbx_seq_one_letter_code
_entity_poly.pdbx_strand_id
1 'polypeptide(L)'
;MEFYARQGEVTIIRIPDGPLPSWPELGLQGGHLIVGPSETHHHHVIERPSAVRIVAKPGSGAMTVLRMIVKEPTRVIHLRGHDTHRPVDLPPGSYEIRGQQEYDPYAEAVRRAAD
;
A
#
# COMPACT_ATOMS: atom_id res chain seq x y z
N MET A 1 -3.78 8.36 16.15
CA MET A 1 -2.94 7.91 15.01
C MET A 1 -1.51 7.97 15.50
N GLU A 2 -0.75 6.90 15.32
CA GLU A 2 0.63 6.78 15.78
C GLU A 2 1.53 6.47 14.59
N PHE A 3 2.65 7.18 14.45
CA PHE A 3 3.65 6.86 13.44
C PHE A 3 4.20 5.45 13.71
N TYR A 4 4.15 4.57 12.71
CA TYR A 4 4.58 3.19 12.86
C TYR A 4 5.93 2.95 12.18
N ALA A 5 6.01 3.23 10.87
CA ALA A 5 7.22 3.02 10.09
C ALA A 5 7.23 3.89 8.82
N ARG A 6 8.40 4.00 8.20
CA ARG A 6 8.56 4.61 6.87
C ARG A 6 9.45 3.71 6.02
N GLN A 7 9.02 3.46 4.79
CA GLN A 7 9.80 2.78 3.77
C GLN A 7 9.86 3.69 2.54
N GLY A 8 11.02 4.34 2.33
CA GLY A 8 11.20 5.31 1.24
C GLY A 8 10.10 6.39 1.22
N GLU A 9 9.31 6.36 0.15
CA GLU A 9 8.22 7.26 -0.21
C GLU A 9 6.88 6.91 0.46
N VAL A 10 6.85 5.86 1.28
CA VAL A 10 5.66 5.35 1.95
C VAL A 10 5.74 5.53 3.45
N THR A 11 4.78 6.24 4.02
CA THR A 11 4.61 6.36 5.49
C THR A 11 3.48 5.46 5.97
N ILE A 12 3.78 4.65 6.98
CA ILE A 12 2.83 3.72 7.61
C ILE A 12 2.46 4.28 8.98
N ILE A 13 1.16 4.46 9.19
CA ILE A 13 0.59 5.04 10.41
C ILE A 13 -0.36 4.01 11.00
N ARG A 14 -0.17 3.64 12.26
CA ARG A 14 -1.13 2.80 12.98
C ARG A 14 -2.30 3.66 13.44
N ILE A 15 -3.50 3.14 13.24
CA ILE A 15 -4.74 3.83 13.60
C ILE A 15 -5.58 2.96 14.54
N PRO A 16 -6.46 3.57 15.36
CA PRO A 16 -7.41 2.79 16.14
C PRO A 16 -8.26 1.91 15.23
N ASP A 17 -8.55 0.70 15.69
CA ASP A 17 -9.34 -0.25 14.90
C ASP A 17 -10.75 0.28 14.63
N GLY A 18 -11.23 0.02 13.42
CA GLY A 18 -12.52 0.50 12.96
C GLY A 18 -12.83 -0.01 11.56
N PRO A 19 -14.07 0.23 11.08
CA PRO A 19 -14.45 -0.16 9.73
C PRO A 19 -13.61 0.60 8.69
N LEU A 20 -13.35 -0.06 7.56
CA LEU A 20 -12.78 0.63 6.39
C LEU A 20 -13.78 1.70 5.92
N PRO A 21 -13.29 2.88 5.50
CA PRO A 21 -14.15 3.86 4.85
C PRO A 21 -14.75 3.28 3.56
N SER A 22 -15.88 3.83 3.11
CA SER A 22 -16.53 3.44 1.86
C SER A 22 -15.77 3.96 0.64
N TRP A 23 -14.56 3.46 0.45
CA TRP A 23 -13.66 3.75 -0.64
C TRP A 23 -13.49 2.52 -1.54
N PRO A 24 -13.10 2.69 -2.82
CA PRO A 24 -12.81 1.56 -3.70
C PRO A 24 -11.76 0.62 -3.09
N GLU A 25 -12.01 -0.68 -3.17
CA GLU A 25 -11.02 -1.71 -2.79
C GLU A 25 -9.84 -1.66 -3.77
N LEU A 26 -8.64 -1.75 -3.24
CA LEU A 26 -7.44 -1.79 -4.08
C LEU A 26 -7.25 -3.21 -4.61
N GLY A 27 -7.34 -3.35 -5.93
CA GLY A 27 -7.14 -4.63 -6.62
C GLY A 27 -5.68 -5.07 -6.66
N LEU A 28 -5.47 -6.35 -6.98
CA LEU A 28 -4.14 -6.88 -7.30
C LEU A 28 -3.73 -6.43 -8.69
N GLN A 29 -2.49 -5.98 -8.83
CA GLN A 29 -1.86 -5.65 -10.09
C GLN A 29 -0.68 -6.59 -10.31
N GLY A 30 -0.76 -7.46 -11.33
CA GLY A 30 0.25 -8.49 -11.58
C GLY A 30 0.45 -9.47 -10.42
N GLY A 31 -0.59 -9.74 -9.62
CA GLY A 31 -0.52 -10.62 -8.44
C GLY A 31 -0.06 -9.93 -7.15
N HIS A 32 0.30 -8.64 -7.21
CA HIS A 32 0.76 -7.89 -6.05
C HIS A 32 -0.23 -6.80 -5.64
N LEU A 33 -0.29 -6.53 -4.34
CA LEU A 33 -1.07 -5.44 -3.78
C LEU A 33 -0.15 -4.26 -3.53
N ILE A 34 -0.18 -3.29 -4.45
CA ILE A 34 0.75 -2.17 -4.51
C ILE A 34 0.30 -1.07 -3.55
N VAL A 35 1.08 -0.81 -2.50
CA VAL A 35 0.76 0.20 -1.46
C VAL A 35 1.50 1.51 -1.63
N GLY A 36 2.40 1.59 -2.61
CA GLY A 36 3.06 2.82 -3.00
C GLY A 36 3.89 2.64 -4.27
N PRO A 37 3.90 3.65 -5.16
CA PRO A 37 4.83 3.67 -6.29
C PRO A 37 6.26 3.85 -5.77
N SER A 38 7.23 3.32 -6.50
CA SER A 38 8.61 3.83 -6.44
C SER A 38 8.93 4.48 -7.77
N GLU A 39 9.64 5.60 -7.72
CA GLU A 39 10.14 6.32 -8.90
C GLU A 39 11.00 5.43 -9.83
N THR A 40 11.48 4.28 -9.34
CA THR A 40 12.34 3.35 -10.09
C THR A 40 11.64 2.07 -10.56
N HIS A 41 10.30 2.03 -10.62
CA HIS A 41 9.51 0.85 -11.04
C HIS A 41 9.51 -0.34 -10.06
N HIS A 42 9.99 -0.13 -8.82
CA HIS A 42 9.99 -1.15 -7.76
C HIS A 42 8.87 -0.83 -6.76
N HIS A 43 7.70 -1.42 -6.96
CA HIS A 43 6.55 -1.11 -6.11
C HIS A 43 6.76 -1.59 -4.66
N HIS A 44 6.19 -0.83 -3.72
CA HIS A 44 6.00 -1.29 -2.35
C HIS A 44 4.76 -2.17 -2.34
N VAL A 45 4.88 -3.41 -1.87
CA VAL A 45 3.79 -4.39 -1.93
C VAL A 45 3.56 -5.09 -0.60
N ILE A 46 2.33 -5.56 -0.39
CA ILE A 46 2.01 -6.48 0.71
C ILE A 46 2.41 -7.89 0.30
N GLU A 47 3.25 -8.54 1.12
CA GLU A 47 3.74 -9.91 0.89
C GLU A 47 2.58 -10.93 0.83
N ARG A 48 1.60 -10.79 1.73
CA ARG A 48 0.40 -11.64 1.79
C ARG A 48 -0.86 -10.83 1.55
N PRO A 49 -1.30 -10.64 0.30
CA PRO A 49 -2.49 -9.84 0.00
C PRO A 49 -3.77 -10.40 0.61
N SER A 50 -3.91 -11.73 0.70
CA SER A 50 -5.08 -12.38 1.30
C SER A 50 -5.24 -12.10 2.81
N ALA A 51 -4.15 -11.71 3.48
CA ALA A 51 -4.14 -11.39 4.91
C ALA A 51 -4.69 -9.99 5.22
N VAL A 52 -4.95 -9.15 4.20
CA VAL A 52 -5.34 -7.75 4.37
C VAL A 52 -6.57 -7.39 3.55
N ARG A 53 -7.30 -6.38 4.00
CA ARG A 53 -8.24 -5.63 3.15
C ARG A 53 -7.79 -4.20 3.07
N ILE A 54 -7.76 -3.62 1.88
CA ILE A 54 -7.26 -2.28 1.64
C ILE A 54 -8.17 -1.50 0.69
N VAL A 55 -8.37 -0.23 0.99
CA VAL A 55 -9.16 0.68 0.17
C VAL A 55 -8.36 1.95 -0.10
N ALA A 56 -8.55 2.53 -1.27
CA ALA A 56 -7.82 3.72 -1.72
C ALA A 56 -8.74 4.94 -1.74
N LYS A 57 -8.33 6.05 -1.13
CA LYS A 57 -9.12 7.27 -1.15
C LYS A 57 -9.21 7.81 -2.59
N PRO A 58 -10.41 7.92 -3.19
CA PRO A 58 -10.54 8.47 -4.53
C PRO A 58 -10.20 9.96 -4.54
N GLY A 59 -9.57 10.42 -5.62
CA GLY A 59 -9.26 11.84 -5.83
C GLY A 59 -8.35 12.43 -4.74
N SER A 60 -7.40 11.65 -4.22
CA SER A 60 -6.50 12.10 -3.15
C SER A 60 -5.51 13.21 -3.58
N GLY A 61 -5.56 13.66 -4.84
CA GLY A 61 -4.63 14.65 -5.40
C GLY A 61 -3.19 14.19 -5.18
N ALA A 62 -2.25 15.12 -4.99
CA ALA A 62 -0.78 14.95 -4.88
C ALA A 62 -0.22 13.83 -3.97
N MET A 63 -1.05 13.14 -3.18
CA MET A 63 -0.65 12.08 -2.26
C MET A 63 -1.60 10.90 -2.35
N THR A 64 -1.06 9.68 -2.30
CA THR A 64 -1.87 8.46 -2.21
C THR A 64 -2.25 8.19 -0.77
N VAL A 65 -3.53 8.00 -0.47
CA VAL A 65 -4.00 7.65 0.89
C VAL A 65 -4.74 6.32 0.86
N LEU A 66 -4.20 5.33 1.56
CA LEU A 66 -4.77 3.99 1.66
C LEU A 66 -5.18 3.69 3.11
N ARG A 67 -6.29 2.98 3.25
CA ARG A 67 -6.80 2.46 4.52
C ARG A 67 -6.77 0.95 4.48
N MET A 68 -6.10 0.33 5.46
CA MET A 68 -5.88 -1.10 5.48
C MET A 68 -6.27 -1.71 6.82
N ILE A 69 -6.88 -2.89 6.79
CA ILE A 69 -7.05 -3.77 7.94
C ILE A 69 -6.23 -5.03 7.68
N VAL A 70 -5.31 -5.33 8.60
CA VAL A 70 -4.50 -6.54 8.62
C VAL A 70 -5.18 -7.56 9.52
N LYS A 71 -5.62 -8.68 8.96
CA LYS A 71 -6.26 -9.78 9.71
C LYS A 71 -5.22 -10.77 10.24
N GLU A 72 -4.20 -11.04 9.45
CA GLU A 72 -3.11 -11.95 9.78
C GLU A 72 -1.75 -11.25 9.60
N PRO A 73 -0.73 -11.59 10.41
CA PRO A 73 0.59 -10.97 10.30
C PRO A 73 1.14 -11.03 8.87
N THR A 74 1.53 -9.87 8.35
CA THR A 74 2.07 -9.70 7.00
C THR A 74 3.23 -8.71 7.00
N ARG A 75 3.78 -8.40 5.83
CA ARG A 75 4.89 -7.47 5.66
C ARG A 75 4.66 -6.54 4.49
N VAL A 76 5.13 -5.31 4.63
CA VAL A 76 5.42 -4.46 3.47
C VAL A 76 6.83 -4.78 3.01
N ILE A 77 6.97 -5.13 1.73
CA ILE A 77 8.23 -5.43 1.08
C ILE A 77 8.42 -4.54 -0.14
N HIS A 78 9.67 -4.31 -0.51
CA HIS A 78 10.04 -3.64 -1.75
C HIS A 78 10.40 -4.69 -2.80
N LEU A 79 9.84 -4.59 -4.01
CA LEU A 79 10.10 -5.57 -5.08
C LEU A 79 11.46 -5.40 -5.80
N ARG A 80 12.52 -4.98 -5.10
CA ARG A 80 13.87 -4.93 -5.67
C ARG A 80 14.62 -6.24 -5.41
N GLY A 81 15.28 -6.79 -6.43
CA GLY A 81 16.11 -8.00 -6.31
C GLY A 81 17.41 -7.83 -5.50
N HIS A 82 17.79 -6.59 -5.18
CA HIS A 82 18.93 -6.23 -4.33
C HIS A 82 18.44 -5.14 -3.37
N ASP A 83 17.80 -5.54 -2.27
CA ASP A 83 17.17 -4.58 -1.36
C ASP A 83 18.07 -4.20 -0.17
N THR A 84 18.20 -2.88 0.02
CA THR A 84 18.87 -2.21 1.14
C THR A 84 17.90 -1.80 2.25
N HIS A 85 16.59 -2.07 2.12
CA HIS A 85 15.61 -1.79 3.17
C HIS A 85 15.14 -3.09 3.82
N ARG A 86 14.98 -3.06 5.16
CA ARG A 86 14.39 -4.17 5.89
C ARG A 86 12.88 -4.18 5.67
N PRO A 87 12.25 -5.34 5.44
CA PRO A 87 10.80 -5.48 5.46
C PRO A 87 10.19 -4.84 6.71
N VAL A 88 9.00 -4.26 6.57
CA VAL A 88 8.23 -3.76 7.71
C VAL A 88 7.20 -4.81 8.09
N ASP A 89 7.38 -5.44 9.24
CA ASP A 89 6.37 -6.33 9.83
C ASP A 89 5.11 -5.55 10.18
N LEU A 90 3.97 -6.08 9.75
CA LEU A 90 2.64 -5.56 10.02
C LEU A 90 1.88 -6.59 10.84
N PRO A 91 1.80 -6.43 12.18
CA PRO A 91 0.92 -7.26 12.99
C PRO A 91 -0.56 -6.95 12.68
N PRO A 92 -1.49 -7.81 13.12
CA PRO A 92 -2.92 -7.55 12.97
C PRO A 92 -3.33 -6.20 13.55
N GLY A 93 -4.23 -5.52 12.84
CA GLY A 93 -4.74 -4.21 13.20
C GLY A 93 -4.99 -3.30 12.01
N SER A 94 -5.36 -2.06 12.31
CA SER A 94 -5.73 -1.06 11.30
C SER A 94 -4.60 -0.07 11.03
N TYR A 95 -4.40 0.25 9.76
CA TYR A 95 -3.31 1.10 9.28
C TYR A 95 -3.78 2.13 8.25
N GLU A 96 -3.05 3.24 8.19
CA GLU A 96 -3.06 4.18 7.07
C GLU A 96 -1.72 4.12 6.37
N ILE A 97 -1.75 4.09 5.05
CA ILE A 97 -0.55 4.22 4.23
C ILE A 97 -0.67 5.51 3.45
N ARG A 98 0.36 6.36 3.53
CA ARG A 98 0.46 7.61 2.78
C ARG A 98 1.66 7.59 1.86
N GLY A 99 1.41 7.71 0.56
CA GLY A 99 2.45 7.92 -0.46
C GLY A 99 2.80 9.40 -0.60
N GLN A 100 4.08 9.70 -0.82
CA GLN A 100 4.58 11.07 -1.01
C GLN A 100 4.31 11.65 -2.40
N GLN A 101 3.78 10.85 -3.34
CA GLN A 101 3.43 11.27 -4.70
C GLN A 101 2.03 10.76 -5.10
N GLU A 102 1.43 11.41 -6.08
CA GLU A 102 0.26 10.93 -6.82
C GLU A 102 0.55 9.57 -7.46
N TYR A 103 -0.19 8.56 -7.02
CA TYR A 103 -0.31 7.29 -7.71
C TYR A 103 -1.78 7.08 -8.02
N ASP A 104 -2.09 7.02 -9.31
CA ASP A 104 -3.38 6.57 -9.79
C ASP A 104 -3.28 5.07 -10.13
N PRO A 105 -3.62 4.16 -9.19
CA PRO A 105 -3.54 2.72 -9.42
C PRO A 105 -4.45 2.27 -10.58
N TYR A 106 -5.49 3.05 -10.89
CA TYR A 106 -6.42 2.74 -11.98
C TYR A 106 -5.83 3.11 -13.34
N ALA A 107 -5.16 4.27 -13.45
CA ALA A 107 -4.47 4.66 -14.67
C ALA A 107 -3.31 3.72 -15.04
N GLU A 108 -2.58 3.19 -14.05
CA GLU A 108 -1.48 2.24 -14.30
C GLU A 108 -2.01 0.85 -14.72
N ALA A 109 -3.11 0.38 -14.13
CA ALA A 109 -3.77 -0.86 -14.54
C ALA A 109 -4.22 -0.80 -16.02
N VAL A 110 -4.77 0.34 -16.46
CA VAL A 110 -5.18 0.54 -17.86
C VAL A 110 -3.98 0.57 -18.81
N ARG A 111 -2.86 1.21 -18.43
CA ARG A 111 -1.65 1.26 -19.28
C ARG A 111 -1.04 -0.13 -19.52
N ARG A 112 -1.02 -1.01 -18.52
CA ARG A 112 -0.45 -2.37 -18.68
C ARG A 112 -1.35 -3.34 -19.44
N ALA A 113 -2.64 -3.06 -19.57
CA ALA A 113 -3.56 -3.90 -20.35
C ALA A 113 -3.54 -3.56 -21.85
N ALA A 114 -2.87 -2.46 -22.23
CA ALA A 114 -2.77 -1.97 -23.60
C ALA A 114 -1.43 -2.28 -24.28
N ASP A 115 -0.51 -2.97 -23.59
CA ASP A 115 0.74 -3.53 -24.11
C ASP A 115 0.61 -5.07 -24.21
#